data_AF-A0A1L8EF80-F1
#
_entry.id   AF-A0A1L8EF80-F1
#
_cell.length_a   1.000
_cell.length_b   1.000
_cell.length_c   1.000
_cell.angle_alpha   90.00
_cell.angle_beta   90.00
_cell.angle_gamma   90.00
#
_symmetry.space_group_name_H-M   'P 1'
#
loop_
_entity.id
_entity.type
_entity.pdbx_description
1 polymer ?
#
loop_
_entity_poly.entity_id
_entity_poly.type
_entity_poly.pdbx_seq_one_letter_code
_entity_poly.pdbx_strand_id
1 'polypeptide(L)'
;MGIDISHKYDRKVRRTEPKSQDVYLRLLVKLYRFLQRRTNKKFNRIVLKRLFMSKTNRPPMSLQRVARFFKAAKQPESTVVTVGTITDDVRLLTVPKMTVCALHVTQTARERILKAGGQVITFDQLALKSPTGKNCLLLQGKRTARTACKHFGKAPGVPHSHTRPYVRSKGRKFERARGRRSSCGYKK
;
A
#
# COMPACT_ATOMS: atom_id res chain seq x y z
N MET A 1 47.98 -12.53 -3.08
CA MET A 1 47.11 -13.72 -2.94
C MET A 1 45.69 -13.27 -3.29
N GLY A 2 45.12 -13.76 -4.39
CA GLY A 2 43.74 -13.42 -4.78
C GLY A 2 42.75 -14.22 -3.94
N ILE A 3 41.70 -13.58 -3.43
CA ILE A 3 40.63 -14.25 -2.69
C ILE A 3 39.52 -14.57 -3.69
N ASP A 4 39.23 -15.87 -3.88
CA ASP A 4 38.11 -16.31 -4.73
C ASP A 4 36.78 -16.16 -3.95
N ILE A 5 36.15 -15.00 -4.11
CA ILE A 5 34.85 -14.68 -3.51
C ILE A 5 33.82 -14.32 -4.58
N SER A 6 32.58 -14.77 -4.35
CA SER A 6 31.46 -14.48 -5.25
C SER A 6 30.90 -13.08 -5.03
N HIS A 7 31.14 -12.17 -5.97
CA HIS A 7 30.65 -10.78 -5.95
C HIS A 7 29.21 -10.60 -6.46
N LYS A 8 28.51 -11.68 -6.80
CA LYS A 8 27.22 -11.64 -7.52
C LYS A 8 26.13 -10.86 -6.79
N TYR A 9 26.14 -10.84 -5.45
CA TYR A 9 25.08 -10.27 -4.63
C TYR A 9 25.54 -9.14 -3.70
N ASP A 10 26.74 -8.61 -3.89
CA ASP A 10 27.28 -7.51 -3.07
C ASP A 10 26.39 -6.27 -3.18
N ARG A 11 25.91 -5.99 -4.40
CA ARG A 11 24.97 -4.89 -4.65
C ARG A 11 23.55 -5.27 -4.22
N LYS A 12 23.13 -4.79 -3.04
CA LYS A 12 21.76 -4.97 -2.53
C LYS A 12 20.78 -4.02 -3.22
N VAL A 13 19.78 -4.57 -3.91
CA VAL A 13 18.72 -3.79 -4.58
C VAL A 13 17.69 -3.29 -3.55
N ARG A 14 17.84 -2.04 -3.13
CA ARG A 14 16.89 -1.37 -2.24
C ARG A 14 16.91 0.14 -2.46
N ARG A 15 15.81 0.82 -2.13
CA ARG A 15 15.79 2.29 -2.12
C ARG A 15 16.35 2.81 -0.80
N THR A 16 17.31 3.72 -0.91
CA THR A 16 17.91 4.47 0.21
C THR A 16 17.28 5.86 0.38
N GLU A 17 16.58 6.33 -0.65
CA GLU A 17 15.89 7.62 -0.72
C GLU A 17 14.65 7.54 -1.63
N PRO A 18 13.70 8.50 -1.55
CA PRO A 18 12.60 8.54 -2.50
C PRO A 18 13.10 9.01 -3.87
N LYS A 19 12.69 8.34 -4.96
CA LYS A 19 12.98 8.79 -6.33
C LYS A 19 12.27 10.12 -6.68
N SER A 20 11.27 10.52 -5.90
CA SER A 20 10.51 11.77 -6.12
C SER A 20 11.36 13.00 -5.83
N GLN A 21 11.16 14.07 -6.60
CA GLN A 21 11.75 15.39 -6.36
C GLN A 21 10.87 16.29 -5.47
N ASP A 22 9.66 15.84 -5.10
CA ASP A 22 8.76 16.55 -4.20
C ASP A 22 9.44 16.93 -2.87
N VAL A 23 9.50 18.23 -2.62
CA VAL A 23 10.18 18.83 -1.46
C VAL A 23 9.50 18.43 -0.16
N TYR A 24 8.17 18.37 -0.11
CA TYR A 24 7.44 18.02 1.11
C TYR A 24 7.70 16.58 1.53
N LEU A 25 7.73 15.65 0.57
CA LEU A 25 8.09 14.25 0.84
C LEU A 25 9.55 14.14 1.34
N ARG A 26 10.46 14.94 0.80
CA ARG A 26 11.88 14.96 1.22
C ARG A 26 12.06 15.51 2.62
N LEU A 27 11.29 16.53 3.01
CA LEU A 27 11.29 17.05 4.38
C LEU A 27 10.80 15.99 5.38
N LEU A 28 9.71 15.29 5.08
CA LEU A 28 9.24 14.16 5.90
C LEU A 28 10.28 13.04 5.99
N VAL A 29 10.99 12.75 4.91
CA VAL A 29 12.09 11.78 4.91
C VAL A 29 13.24 12.22 5.81
N LYS A 30 13.64 13.49 5.77
CA LYS A 30 14.68 14.03 6.68
C LYS A 30 14.26 13.86 8.14
N LEU A 31 13.01 14.22 8.47
CA LEU A 31 12.44 14.07 9.81
C LEU A 31 12.44 12.61 10.28
N TYR A 32 11.91 11.67 9.48
CA TYR A 32 11.86 10.26 9.88
C TYR A 32 13.23 9.57 9.86
N ARG A 33 14.20 10.08 9.09
CA ARG A 33 15.60 9.64 9.14
C ARG A 33 16.25 10.06 10.46
N PHE A 34 15.99 11.27 10.94
CA PHE A 34 16.41 11.73 12.26
C PHE A 34 15.77 10.88 13.38
N LEU A 35 14.45 10.71 13.36
CA LEU A 35 13.74 9.92 14.37
C LEU A 35 14.19 8.47 14.38
N GLN A 36 14.36 7.83 13.23
CA GLN A 36 14.81 6.44 13.15
C GLN A 36 16.19 6.26 13.78
N ARG A 37 17.10 7.21 13.61
CA ARG A 37 18.45 7.16 14.18
C ARG A 37 18.44 7.39 15.69
N ARG A 38 17.62 8.32 16.19
CA ARG A 38 17.65 8.77 17.60
C ARG A 38 16.72 8.00 18.55
N THR A 39 15.61 7.43 18.06
CA THR A 39 14.61 6.76 18.91
C THR A 39 14.75 5.24 19.00
N ASN A 40 15.51 4.63 18.07
CA ASN A 40 15.69 3.18 17.95
C ASN A 40 14.38 2.34 17.92
N LYS A 41 13.24 2.91 17.48
CA LYS A 41 11.97 2.19 17.34
C LYS A 41 11.77 1.65 15.92
N LYS A 42 11.28 0.40 15.82
CA LYS A 42 10.96 -0.26 14.54
C LYS A 42 9.93 0.52 13.72
N PHE A 43 8.97 1.19 14.38
CA PHE A 43 7.94 2.00 13.73
C PHE A 43 8.54 3.04 12.77
N ASN A 44 9.44 3.91 13.26
CA ASN A 44 10.08 4.96 12.46
C ASN A 44 10.90 4.39 11.31
N ARG A 45 11.60 3.27 11.53
CA ARG A 45 12.32 2.54 10.48
C ARG A 45 11.40 2.05 9.37
N ILE A 46 10.20 1.58 9.71
CA ILE A 46 9.22 1.12 8.72
C ILE A 46 8.58 2.31 8.00
N VAL A 47 8.20 3.39 8.70
CA VAL A 47 7.64 4.60 8.07
C VAL A 47 8.64 5.19 7.07
N LEU A 48 9.92 5.35 7.46
CA LEU A 48 10.98 5.82 6.57
C LEU A 48 11.11 4.97 5.30
N LYS A 49 11.17 3.63 5.46
CA LYS A 49 11.20 2.70 4.32
C LYS A 49 9.98 2.84 3.41
N ARG A 50 8.80 3.11 3.98
CA ARG A 50 7.56 3.30 3.23
C ARG A 50 7.52 4.63 2.50
N LEU A 51 8.11 5.70 3.04
CA LEU A 51 8.24 6.98 2.33
C LEU A 51 9.06 6.84 1.04
N PHE A 52 10.03 5.92 0.99
CA PHE A 52 10.82 5.62 -0.22
C PHE A 52 10.06 4.86 -1.31
N MET A 53 8.94 4.22 -0.97
CA MET A 53 8.23 3.33 -1.88
C MET A 53 7.65 4.08 -3.09
N SER A 54 7.61 3.40 -4.25
CA SER A 54 6.91 3.90 -5.44
C SER A 54 5.40 3.98 -5.21
N LYS A 55 4.69 4.74 -6.04
CA LYS A 55 3.22 4.83 -6.04
C LYS A 55 2.56 3.45 -6.15
N THR A 56 3.09 2.58 -7.00
CA THR A 56 2.61 1.19 -7.16
C THR A 56 2.70 0.36 -5.88
N ASN A 57 3.70 0.62 -5.03
CA ASN A 57 3.93 -0.07 -3.76
C ASN A 57 3.28 0.62 -2.55
N ARG A 58 2.71 1.82 -2.77
CA ARG A 58 1.85 2.59 -1.85
C ARG A 58 0.43 2.71 -2.45
N PRO A 59 -0.29 1.59 -2.63
CA PRO A 59 -1.65 1.62 -3.14
C PRO A 59 -2.58 2.41 -2.20
N PRO A 60 -3.64 3.05 -2.73
CA PRO A 60 -4.63 3.72 -1.91
C PRO A 60 -5.34 2.75 -0.97
N MET A 61 -5.83 3.27 0.15
CA MET A 61 -6.58 2.54 1.16
C MET A 61 -7.99 3.11 1.28
N SER A 62 -9.01 2.26 1.15
CA SER A 62 -10.40 2.71 1.30
C SER A 62 -10.77 2.90 2.77
N LEU A 63 -11.66 3.86 3.04
CA LEU A 63 -12.20 4.10 4.39
C LEU A 63 -12.84 2.85 4.99
N GLN A 64 -13.55 2.05 4.19
CA GLN A 64 -14.14 0.78 4.66
C GLN A 64 -13.08 -0.19 5.19
N ARG A 65 -11.94 -0.27 4.50
CA ARG A 65 -10.83 -1.13 4.92
C ARG A 65 -10.17 -0.60 6.18
N VAL A 66 -10.01 0.72 6.30
CA VAL A 66 -9.53 1.38 7.51
C VAL A 66 -10.45 1.07 8.70
N ALA A 67 -11.75 1.33 8.57
CA ALA A 67 -12.74 1.11 9.63
C ALA A 67 -12.77 -0.35 10.10
N ARG A 68 -12.66 -1.30 9.18
CA ARG A 68 -12.60 -2.73 9.51
C ARG A 68 -11.38 -3.07 10.34
N PHE A 69 -10.19 -2.59 9.98
CA PHE A 69 -8.97 -2.85 10.74
C PHE A 69 -8.97 -2.13 12.09
N PHE A 70 -9.51 -0.92 12.14
CA PHE A 70 -9.66 -0.15 13.37
C PHE A 70 -10.56 -0.89 14.38
N LYS A 71 -11.73 -1.38 13.94
CA LYS A 71 -12.61 -2.22 14.76
C LYS A 71 -11.93 -3.52 15.21
N ALA A 72 -11.22 -4.19 14.30
CA ALA A 72 -10.52 -5.44 14.61
C ALA A 72 -9.39 -5.27 15.63
N ALA A 73 -8.74 -4.11 15.67
CA ALA A 73 -7.64 -3.83 16.59
C ALA A 73 -8.09 -3.62 18.05
N LYS A 74 -9.39 -3.35 18.30
CA LYS A 74 -9.97 -3.12 19.63
C LYS A 74 -9.24 -2.04 20.46
N GLN A 75 -8.60 -1.07 19.80
CA GLN A 75 -7.90 0.05 20.43
C GLN A 75 -8.53 1.37 19.98
N PRO A 76 -9.49 1.93 20.74
CA PRO A 76 -10.23 3.12 20.32
C PRO A 76 -9.35 4.37 20.25
N GLU A 77 -8.36 4.48 21.14
CA GLU A 77 -7.41 5.61 21.18
C GLU A 77 -6.29 5.53 20.14
N SER A 78 -6.28 4.48 19.33
CA SER A 78 -5.19 4.27 18.38
C SER A 78 -5.31 5.18 17.16
N THR A 79 -4.18 5.75 16.74
CA THR A 79 -4.11 6.52 15.50
C THR A 79 -3.84 5.57 14.34
N VAL A 80 -4.69 5.60 13.32
CA VAL A 80 -4.49 4.79 12.12
C VAL A 80 -3.51 5.49 11.19
N VAL A 81 -2.37 4.84 10.92
CA VAL A 81 -1.28 5.40 10.12
C VAL A 81 -1.18 4.69 8.78
N THR A 82 -1.31 5.46 7.69
CA THR A 82 -1.19 4.96 6.32
C THR A 82 -0.22 5.80 5.51
N VAL A 83 0.93 5.23 5.14
CA VAL A 83 1.88 5.90 4.23
C VAL A 83 1.39 5.76 2.79
N GLY A 84 0.43 6.58 2.41
CA GLY A 84 -0.24 6.56 1.11
C GLY A 84 -1.48 7.46 1.09
N THR A 85 -2.36 7.19 0.14
CA THR A 85 -3.62 7.91 -0.02
C THR A 85 -4.77 7.16 0.64
N ILE A 86 -5.63 7.86 1.36
CA ILE A 86 -6.91 7.33 1.84
C ILE A 86 -8.03 7.84 0.93
N THR A 87 -8.85 6.91 0.45
CA THR A 87 -9.96 7.16 -0.47
C THR A 87 -11.30 6.85 0.19
N ASP A 88 -12.35 7.55 -0.22
CA ASP A 88 -13.69 7.29 0.27
C ASP A 88 -14.22 5.91 -0.20
N ASP A 89 -15.19 5.38 0.55
CA ASP A 89 -15.95 4.20 0.18
C ASP A 89 -17.43 4.45 0.49
N VAL A 90 -18.20 4.74 -0.55
CA VAL A 90 -19.63 5.11 -0.46
C VAL A 90 -20.48 3.99 0.15
N ARG A 91 -19.99 2.74 0.09
CA ARG A 91 -20.70 1.57 0.65
C ARG A 91 -20.63 1.48 2.16
N LEU A 92 -19.65 2.14 2.78
CA LEU A 92 -19.63 2.27 4.24
C LEU A 92 -20.70 3.28 4.61
N LEU A 93 -21.67 2.92 5.44
CA LEU A 93 -22.72 3.85 5.87
C LEU A 93 -22.22 4.75 7.01
N THR A 94 -21.76 4.11 8.09
CA THR A 94 -21.33 4.79 9.32
C THR A 94 -19.82 4.70 9.49
N VAL A 95 -19.15 5.86 9.51
CA VAL A 95 -17.71 5.95 9.78
C VAL A 95 -17.51 6.05 11.28
N PRO A 96 -16.72 5.18 11.93
CA PRO A 96 -16.45 5.30 13.35
C PRO A 96 -15.49 6.47 13.62
N LYS A 97 -15.64 7.11 14.79
CA LYS A 97 -14.72 8.17 15.25
C LYS A 97 -13.30 7.60 15.36
N MET A 98 -12.37 8.17 14.61
CA MET A 98 -10.97 7.74 14.59
C MET A 98 -10.04 8.89 14.22
N THR A 99 -8.79 8.82 14.67
CA THR A 99 -7.72 9.71 14.20
C THR A 99 -6.91 9.00 13.12
N VAL A 100 -6.72 9.67 11.98
CA VAL A 100 -6.08 9.10 10.80
C VAL A 100 -4.90 9.95 10.37
N CYS A 101 -3.72 9.32 10.23
CA CYS A 101 -2.53 9.92 9.65
C CYS A 101 -2.28 9.36 8.25
N ALA A 102 -2.19 10.24 7.25
CA ALA A 102 -1.87 9.84 5.88
C ALA A 102 -1.04 10.89 5.12
N LEU A 103 -0.46 10.49 3.98
CA LEU A 103 0.20 11.44 3.08
C LEU A 103 -0.81 12.29 2.32
N HIS A 104 -1.94 11.68 1.97
CA HIS A 104 -3.03 12.34 1.27
C HIS A 104 -4.36 11.70 1.67
N VAL A 105 -5.39 12.52 1.85
CA VAL A 105 -6.77 12.05 2.07
C VAL A 105 -7.64 12.76 1.03
N THR A 106 -8.41 12.00 0.26
CA THR A 106 -9.34 12.58 -0.71
C THR A 106 -10.37 13.45 0.02
N GLN A 107 -10.83 14.53 -0.62
CA GLN A 107 -11.74 15.50 -0.01
C GLN A 107 -12.99 14.83 0.61
N THR A 108 -13.69 14.01 -0.16
CA THR A 108 -14.89 13.29 0.32
C THR A 108 -14.59 12.38 1.52
N ALA A 109 -13.43 11.73 1.54
CA ALA A 109 -13.02 10.92 2.68
C ALA A 109 -12.73 11.76 3.93
N ARG A 110 -12.10 12.93 3.73
CA ARG A 110 -11.79 13.88 4.81
C ARG A 110 -13.08 14.41 5.44
N GLU A 111 -14.05 14.85 4.64
CA GLU A 111 -15.34 15.34 5.10
C GLU A 111 -16.08 14.29 5.95
N ARG A 112 -16.08 13.03 5.51
CA ARG A 112 -16.73 11.95 6.27
C ARG A 112 -16.02 11.60 7.58
N ILE A 113 -14.70 11.65 7.62
CA ILE A 113 -13.94 11.46 8.86
C ILE A 113 -14.26 12.59 9.85
N LEU A 114 -14.25 13.84 9.39
CA LEU A 114 -14.54 15.01 10.22
C LEU A 114 -15.99 15.01 10.71
N LYS A 115 -16.95 14.66 9.84
CA LYS A 115 -18.37 14.53 10.20
C LYS A 115 -18.61 13.47 11.28
N ALA A 116 -17.81 12.40 11.30
CA ALA A 116 -17.84 11.39 12.35
C ALA A 116 -17.15 11.84 13.67
N GLY A 117 -16.69 13.09 13.76
CA GLY A 117 -15.94 13.62 14.90
C GLY A 117 -14.49 13.11 14.98
N GLY A 118 -13.97 12.53 13.90
CA GLY A 118 -12.59 12.09 13.79
C GLY A 118 -11.62 13.23 13.44
N GLN A 119 -10.33 12.89 13.36
CA GLN A 119 -9.27 13.86 13.02
C GLN A 119 -8.40 13.32 11.88
N VAL A 120 -8.00 14.21 10.98
CA VAL A 120 -7.04 13.90 9.91
C VAL A 120 -5.75 14.67 10.19
N ILE A 121 -4.69 13.94 10.53
CA ILE A 121 -3.39 14.52 10.87
C ILE A 121 -2.33 14.20 9.80
N THR A 122 -1.29 15.01 9.76
CA THR A 122 -0.12 14.80 8.90
C THR A 122 0.99 14.04 9.64
N PHE A 123 2.01 13.63 8.89
CA PHE A 123 3.11 12.83 9.44
C PHE A 123 4.06 13.62 10.36
N ASP A 124 4.19 14.92 10.14
CA ASP A 124 4.88 15.85 11.03
C ASP A 124 4.12 16.04 12.35
N GLN A 125 2.81 16.23 12.31
CA GLN A 125 1.95 16.28 13.50
C GLN A 125 1.97 14.95 14.27
N LEU A 126 1.94 13.81 13.56
CA LEU A 126 2.07 12.49 14.17
C LEU A 126 3.43 12.34 14.88
N ALA A 127 4.51 12.85 14.28
CA ALA A 127 5.84 12.78 14.87
C ALA A 127 5.93 13.57 16.18
N LEU A 128 5.24 14.71 16.30
CA LEU A 128 5.13 15.46 17.56
C LEU A 128 4.28 14.71 18.59
N LYS A 129 3.11 14.20 18.19
CA LYS A 129 2.17 13.51 19.09
C LYS A 129 2.70 12.16 19.59
N SER A 130 3.41 11.41 18.75
CA SER A 130 3.83 10.04 19.03
C SER A 130 5.17 9.71 18.36
N PRO A 131 6.28 10.33 18.81
CA PRO A 131 7.61 10.16 18.19
C PRO A 131 8.12 8.72 18.24
N THR A 132 7.63 7.91 19.17
CA THR A 132 7.96 6.48 19.31
C THR A 132 7.00 5.55 18.55
N GLY A 133 5.89 6.07 18.03
CA GLY A 133 4.81 5.29 17.41
C GLY A 133 3.90 4.55 18.40
N LYS A 134 3.81 5.01 19.66
CA LYS A 134 2.87 4.47 20.66
C LYS A 134 1.43 4.61 20.16
N ASN A 135 0.59 3.59 20.40
CA ASN A 135 -0.82 3.55 20.00
C ASN A 135 -1.06 3.85 18.50
N CYS A 136 -0.15 3.45 17.62
CA CYS A 136 -0.28 3.65 16.18
C CYS A 136 -0.56 2.33 15.45
N LEU A 137 -1.66 2.28 14.70
CA LEU A 137 -2.00 1.15 13.82
C LEU A 137 -1.48 1.40 12.42
N LEU A 138 -0.37 0.75 12.07
CA LEU A 138 0.29 0.94 10.79
C LEU A 138 -0.30 0.04 9.70
N LEU A 139 -1.12 0.59 8.81
CA LEU A 139 -1.84 -0.15 7.78
C LEU A 139 -1.19 -0.03 6.38
N GLN A 140 -1.49 -0.98 5.48
CA GLN A 140 -1.14 -0.91 4.05
C GLN A 140 -2.31 -1.30 3.15
N GLY A 141 -2.44 -0.60 2.02
CA GLY A 141 -3.37 -0.97 0.98
C GLY A 141 -2.98 -2.29 0.28
N LYS A 142 -3.95 -2.94 -0.38
CA LYS A 142 -3.72 -4.20 -1.09
C LYS A 142 -2.92 -3.95 -2.38
N ARG A 143 -1.67 -4.41 -2.43
CA ARG A 143 -0.77 -4.24 -3.60
C ARG A 143 -1.18 -5.05 -4.83
N THR A 144 -1.82 -6.20 -4.62
CA THR A 144 -2.19 -7.15 -5.68
C THR A 144 -3.50 -6.81 -6.40
N ALA A 145 -4.20 -5.75 -6.00
CA ALA A 145 -5.50 -5.39 -6.58
C ALA A 145 -5.41 -4.85 -8.03
N ARG A 146 -4.21 -4.52 -8.51
CA ARG A 146 -3.98 -3.94 -9.84
C ARG A 146 -4.26 -4.96 -10.94
N THR A 147 -4.77 -4.47 -12.08
CA THR A 147 -4.97 -5.27 -13.30
C THR A 147 -3.69 -5.93 -13.78
N ALA A 148 -2.56 -5.22 -13.75
CA ALA A 148 -1.25 -5.76 -14.11
C ALA A 148 -0.92 -7.06 -13.34
N CYS A 149 -1.23 -7.12 -12.04
CA CYS A 149 -0.99 -8.33 -11.24
C CYS A 149 -1.84 -9.54 -11.68
N LYS A 150 -2.97 -9.32 -12.37
CA LYS A 150 -3.80 -10.40 -12.91
C LYS A 150 -3.18 -11.08 -14.14
N HIS A 151 -2.22 -10.42 -14.79
CA HIS A 151 -1.52 -10.92 -15.97
C HIS A 151 -0.18 -11.58 -15.62
N PHE A 152 0.26 -11.51 -14.36
CA PHE A 152 1.45 -12.19 -13.89
C PHE A 152 1.12 -13.62 -13.45
N GLY A 153 2.14 -14.47 -13.37
CA GLY A 153 2.03 -15.86 -12.94
C GLY A 153 2.26 -16.85 -14.07
N LYS A 154 1.78 -18.09 -13.89
CA LYS A 154 1.89 -19.14 -14.91
C LYS A 154 1.22 -18.70 -16.20
N ALA A 155 1.78 -19.10 -17.35
CA ALA A 155 1.25 -18.71 -18.64
C ALA A 155 -0.25 -19.04 -18.76
N PRO A 156 -1.08 -18.20 -19.41
CA PRO A 156 -2.51 -18.41 -19.49
C PRO A 156 -2.97 -19.69 -20.17
N GLY A 157 -2.10 -20.48 -20.82
CA GLY A 157 -2.44 -21.76 -21.45
C GLY A 157 -2.11 -23.00 -20.61
N VAL A 158 -1.44 -22.83 -19.47
CA VAL A 158 -0.98 -23.95 -18.62
C VAL A 158 -2.15 -24.46 -17.75
N PRO A 159 -2.22 -25.78 -17.49
CA PRO A 159 -3.20 -26.37 -16.58
C PRO A 159 -3.29 -25.64 -15.24
N HIS A 160 -4.51 -25.44 -14.76
CA HIS A 160 -4.82 -24.74 -13.50
C HIS A 160 -4.33 -23.27 -13.42
N SER A 161 -3.94 -22.66 -14.55
CA SER A 161 -3.61 -21.24 -14.59
C SER A 161 -4.87 -20.37 -14.71
N HIS A 162 -5.04 -19.45 -13.75
CA HIS A 162 -6.07 -18.41 -13.78
C HIS A 162 -5.54 -17.05 -14.25
N THR A 163 -4.31 -17.00 -14.78
CA THR A 163 -3.72 -15.76 -15.28
C THR A 163 -4.54 -15.22 -16.46
N ARG A 164 -4.86 -13.93 -16.40
CA ARG A 164 -5.65 -13.25 -17.41
C ARG A 164 -4.80 -13.07 -18.67
N PRO A 165 -5.28 -13.47 -19.86
CA PRO A 165 -4.57 -13.18 -21.11
C PRO A 165 -4.65 -11.69 -21.47
N TYR A 166 -3.69 -11.22 -22.28
CA TYR A 166 -3.72 -9.89 -22.86
C TYR A 166 -4.57 -9.90 -24.13
N VAL A 167 -5.83 -9.52 -23.99
CA VAL A 167 -6.77 -9.36 -25.11
C VAL A 167 -7.11 -7.89 -25.31
N ARG A 168 -7.18 -7.44 -26.58
CA ARG A 168 -7.59 -6.06 -26.92
C ARG A 168 -9.04 -5.79 -26.54
N SER A 169 -9.94 -6.72 -26.88
CA SER A 169 -11.37 -6.65 -26.59
C SER A 169 -11.86 -7.91 -25.91
N LYS A 170 -12.94 -7.80 -25.12
CA LYS A 170 -13.58 -8.93 -24.44
C LYS A 170 -14.91 -9.23 -25.13
N GLY A 171 -15.07 -10.45 -25.67
CA GLY A 171 -16.31 -10.86 -26.33
C GLY A 171 -16.29 -12.33 -26.74
N ARG A 172 -17.39 -12.80 -27.33
CA ARG A 172 -17.55 -14.21 -27.76
C ARG A 172 -16.44 -14.66 -28.73
N LYS A 173 -16.02 -13.77 -29.63
CA LYS A 173 -15.03 -14.02 -30.69
C LYS A 173 -13.57 -13.83 -30.26
N PHE A 174 -13.29 -13.42 -29.01
CA PHE A 174 -11.93 -13.11 -28.55
C PHE A 174 -11.45 -14.13 -27.51
N GLU A 175 -10.47 -14.97 -27.88
CA GLU A 175 -9.81 -15.97 -27.01
C GLU A 175 -10.77 -16.83 -26.16
N ARG A 176 -11.85 -17.33 -26.76
CA ARG A 176 -12.81 -18.25 -26.12
C ARG A 176 -12.97 -19.60 -26.81
N ALA A 177 -12.27 -19.84 -27.91
CA ALA A 177 -12.42 -21.04 -28.75
C ALA A 177 -11.47 -22.17 -28.27
N ARG A 178 -10.56 -22.62 -29.14
CA ARG A 178 -9.61 -23.70 -28.83
C ARG A 178 -8.77 -23.40 -27.58
N GLY A 179 -8.59 -24.42 -26.74
CA GLY A 179 -7.82 -24.31 -25.48
C GLY A 179 -8.59 -23.72 -24.30
N ARG A 180 -9.85 -23.28 -24.47
CA ARG A 180 -10.69 -22.72 -23.38
C ARG A 180 -11.94 -23.55 -23.06
N ARG A 181 -12.32 -24.46 -23.95
CA ARG A 181 -13.49 -25.33 -23.81
C ARG A 181 -13.19 -26.71 -24.40
N SER A 182 -13.72 -27.76 -23.78
CA SER A 182 -13.46 -29.14 -24.20
C SER A 182 -14.00 -29.44 -25.61
N SER A 183 -15.09 -28.77 -26.02
CA SER A 183 -15.69 -28.93 -27.35
C SER A 183 -14.88 -28.35 -28.52
N CYS A 184 -13.79 -27.62 -28.26
CA CYS A 184 -12.91 -27.09 -29.29
C CYS A 184 -11.47 -27.60 -29.09
N GLY A 185 -11.26 -28.90 -29.28
CA GLY A 185 -9.94 -29.55 -29.21
C GLY A 185 -9.49 -29.91 -27.80
N TYR A 186 -9.30 -28.93 -26.92
CA TYR A 186 -8.91 -29.18 -25.52
C TYR A 186 -9.25 -27.99 -24.61
N LYS A 187 -9.25 -28.23 -23.30
CA LYS A 187 -9.43 -27.23 -22.25
C LYS A 187 -8.20 -27.21 -21.36
N LYS A 188 -7.58 -26.04 -21.21
CA LYS A 188 -6.55 -25.81 -20.21
C LYS A 188 -7.08 -25.89 -18.77
#